data_AF-A0A4V3RAD6-F1
#
_entry.id   AF-A0A4V3RAD6-F1
#
_cell.length_a   1.000
_cell.length_b   1.000
_cell.length_c   1.000
_cell.angle_alpha   90.00
_cell.angle_beta   90.00
_cell.angle_gamma   90.00
#
_symmetry.space_group_name_H-M   'P 1'
#
loop_
_entity.id
_entity.type
_entity.pdbx_description
1 polymer ?
#
loop_
_entity_poly.entity_id
_entity_poly.type
_entity_poly.pdbx_seq_one_letter_code
_entity_poly.pdbx_strand_id
1 'polypeptide(L)'
;MYGLSKKKMPYLHLIDEAIGLLNTEIRLIEWRIKYPEQLKQRIEKQSLSPLYLADKTALINIMEMVSGLFLSKDIVYQNGKPAYLVDLSKGFEWLFNIKISDCHQKHEDVIKRKPGKLTEFLNGLADLIRKEHDKKGYR
;
A
#
# COMPACT_ATOMS: atom_id res chain seq x y z
N MET A 1 2.10 34.52 64.59
CA MET A 1 1.76 33.09 64.58
C MET A 1 1.54 32.63 63.14
N TYR A 2 2.28 31.61 62.74
CA TYR A 2 2.06 30.66 61.64
C TYR A 2 1.72 31.19 60.23
N GLY A 3 2.77 31.28 59.41
CA GLY A 3 2.66 31.17 57.95
C GLY A 3 2.24 29.76 57.58
N LEU A 4 1.00 29.60 57.13
CA LEU A 4 0.51 28.39 56.48
C LEU A 4 0.89 28.45 55.00
N SER A 5 2.14 28.06 54.71
CA SER A 5 2.53 27.62 53.37
C SER A 5 1.60 26.47 52.99
N LYS A 6 0.61 26.75 52.14
CA LYS A 6 -0.21 25.73 51.47
C LYS A 6 0.73 24.95 50.57
N LYS A 7 1.38 23.93 51.14
CA LYS A 7 2.09 22.88 50.43
C LYS A 7 1.05 22.15 49.59
N LYS A 8 0.75 22.68 48.39
CA LYS A 8 -0.09 22.00 47.40
C LYS A 8 0.53 20.61 47.24
N MET A 9 -0.22 19.59 47.65
CA MET A 9 0.26 18.21 47.61
C MET A 9 0.64 17.86 46.17
N PRO A 10 1.88 17.40 45.89
CA PRO A 10 2.38 17.14 44.53
C PRO A 10 1.45 16.26 43.70
N TYR A 11 0.72 15.38 44.37
CA TYR A 11 -0.26 14.47 43.79
C TYR A 11 -1.48 15.17 43.17
N LEU A 12 -1.94 16.28 43.76
CA LEU A 12 -3.07 17.04 43.21
C LEU A 12 -2.70 17.70 41.87
N HIS A 13 -1.47 18.20 41.76
CA HIS A 13 -0.96 18.79 40.52
C HIS A 13 -0.87 17.76 39.39
N LEU A 14 -0.41 16.55 39.68
CA LEU A 14 -0.34 15.45 38.71
C LEU A 14 -1.74 15.02 38.23
N ILE A 15 -2.74 15.05 39.11
CA ILE A 15 -4.14 14.78 38.74
C ILE A 15 -4.68 15.88 37.82
N ASP A 16 -4.46 17.15 38.16
CA ASP A 16 -4.91 18.28 37.34
C ASP A 16 -4.27 18.26 35.94
N GLU A 17 -2.99 17.86 35.85
CA GLU A 17 -2.26 17.71 34.60
C GLU A 17 -2.81 16.54 33.76
N ALA A 18 -3.09 15.39 34.38
CA ALA A 18 -3.72 14.25 33.72
C ALA A 18 -5.13 14.58 33.20
N ILE A 19 -5.92 15.33 33.97
CA ILE A 19 -7.24 15.83 33.55
C ILE A 19 -7.08 16.80 32.36
N GLY A 20 -6.07 17.68 32.40
CA GLY A 20 -5.72 18.58 31.31
C GLY A 20 -5.40 17.82 30.02
N LEU A 21 -4.58 16.77 30.10
CA LEU A 21 -4.24 15.90 28.97
C LEU A 21 -5.48 15.21 28.39
N LEU A 22 -6.31 14.60 29.25
CA LEU A 22 -7.54 13.95 28.81
C LEU A 22 -8.49 14.94 28.11
N ASN A 23 -8.65 16.14 28.65
CA ASN A 23 -9.46 17.19 28.02
C ASN A 23 -8.91 17.60 26.65
N THR A 24 -7.59 17.64 26.48
CA THR A 24 -6.99 17.90 25.17
C THR A 24 -7.23 16.76 24.18
N GLU A 25 -7.15 15.50 24.62
CA GLU A 25 -7.46 14.34 23.77
C GLU A 25 -8.93 14.29 23.37
N ILE A 26 -9.85 14.54 24.31
CA ILE A 26 -11.29 14.66 24.04
C ILE A 26 -11.53 15.75 22.99
N ARG A 27 -10.92 16.93 23.16
CA ARG A 27 -11.07 18.03 22.21
C ARG A 27 -10.51 17.66 20.84
N LEU A 28 -9.39 16.96 20.76
CA LEU A 28 -8.86 16.46 19.48
C LEU A 28 -9.82 15.49 18.81
N ILE A 29 -10.47 14.60 19.55
CA ILE A 29 -11.47 13.66 19.01
C ILE A 29 -12.71 14.41 18.52
N GLU A 30 -13.23 15.36 19.29
CA GLU A 30 -14.37 16.19 18.88
C GLU A 30 -14.08 16.96 17.59
N TRP A 31 -12.87 17.50 17.46
CA TRP A 31 -12.42 18.16 16.23
C TRP A 31 -12.37 17.20 15.04
N ARG A 32 -11.93 15.95 15.25
CA ARG A 32 -11.94 14.92 14.20
C ARG A 32 -13.35 14.55 13.76
N ILE A 33 -14.31 14.52 14.68
CA ILE A 33 -15.72 14.26 14.36
C ILE A 33 -16.35 15.44 13.62
N LYS A 34 -16.01 16.68 14.03
CA LYS A 34 -16.58 17.90 13.47
C LYS A 34 -16.06 18.23 12.07
N TYR A 35 -14.81 17.87 11.76
CA TYR A 35 -14.15 18.19 10.49
C TYR A 35 -13.53 16.96 9.82
N PRO A 36 -14.34 15.96 9.43
CA PRO A 36 -13.85 14.71 8.84
C PRO A 36 -13.14 14.91 7.49
N GLU A 37 -13.45 15.97 6.75
CA GLU A 37 -12.85 16.31 5.46
C GLU A 37 -11.34 16.61 5.52
N GLN A 38 -10.84 17.18 6.62
CA GLN A 38 -9.40 17.43 6.80
C GLN A 38 -8.62 16.11 6.97
N LEU A 39 -9.26 15.11 7.59
CA LEU A 39 -8.74 13.75 7.68
C LEU A 39 -8.85 13.01 6.36
N LYS A 40 -9.97 13.14 5.63
CA LYS A 40 -10.13 12.57 4.29
C LYS A 40 -9.04 13.08 3.35
N GLN A 41 -8.72 14.38 3.34
CA GLN A 41 -7.62 14.89 2.54
C GLN A 41 -6.25 14.28 2.91
N ARG A 42 -6.05 13.81 4.15
CA ARG A 42 -4.81 13.14 4.57
C ARG A 42 -4.81 11.65 4.23
N ILE A 43 -5.97 10.99 4.25
CA ILE A 43 -6.13 9.57 3.92
C ILE A 43 -6.24 9.34 2.41
N GLU A 44 -6.93 10.22 1.68
CA GLU A 44 -7.00 10.25 0.21
C GLU A 44 -5.68 10.74 -0.41
N LYS A 45 -4.85 11.46 0.37
CA LYS A 45 -3.41 11.63 0.12
C LYS A 45 -2.58 10.41 0.54
N GLN A 46 -3.17 9.22 0.75
CA GLN A 46 -2.41 7.99 0.53
C GLN A 46 -1.90 8.09 -0.90
N SER A 47 -0.62 8.42 -1.02
CA SER A 47 0.04 8.89 -2.23
C SER A 47 -0.35 7.99 -3.39
N LEU A 48 -1.33 8.43 -4.18
CA LEU A 48 -1.64 7.78 -5.45
C LEU A 48 -0.33 7.75 -6.22
N SER A 49 0.04 6.59 -6.74
CA SER A 49 1.25 6.47 -7.53
C SER A 49 1.16 7.46 -8.69
N PRO A 50 2.25 8.13 -9.09
CA PRO A 50 2.23 8.95 -10.30
C PRO A 50 2.04 8.12 -11.58
N LEU A 51 2.13 6.79 -11.48
CA LEU A 51 2.02 5.87 -12.60
C LEU A 51 0.58 5.38 -12.77
N TYR A 52 0.13 5.35 -14.02
CA TYR A 52 -1.19 4.89 -14.41
C TYR A 52 -1.07 3.99 -15.64
N LEU A 53 -1.99 3.03 -15.78
CA LEU A 53 -2.07 2.23 -16.99
C LEU A 53 -2.68 3.07 -18.12
N ALA A 54 -2.03 3.06 -19.29
CA ALA A 54 -2.51 3.77 -20.47
C ALA A 54 -3.84 3.21 -21.01
N ASP A 55 -4.10 1.91 -20.81
CA ASP A 55 -5.35 1.25 -21.19
C ASP A 55 -5.92 0.39 -20.03
N LYS A 56 -7.25 0.32 -19.95
CA LYS A 56 -8.01 -0.39 -18.91
C LYS A 56 -7.99 -1.91 -19.10
N THR A 57 -7.71 -2.41 -20.29
CA THR A 57 -7.68 -3.86 -20.59
C THR A 57 -6.45 -4.57 -19.99
N ALA A 58 -5.50 -3.82 -19.43
CA ALA A 58 -4.23 -4.32 -18.93
C ALA A 58 -4.29 -5.04 -17.56
N LEU A 59 -5.45 -5.13 -16.89
CA LEU A 59 -5.52 -5.76 -15.56
C LEU A 59 -5.06 -7.23 -15.58
N ILE A 60 -5.45 -7.96 -16.63
CA ILE A 60 -5.12 -9.37 -16.81
C ILE A 60 -3.62 -9.57 -17.13
N ASN A 61 -3.02 -8.59 -17.81
CA ASN A 61 -1.59 -8.53 -18.12
C ASN A 61 -0.76 -8.20 -16.86
N ILE A 62 -1.25 -7.29 -16.02
CA ILE A 62 -0.64 -7.01 -14.71
C ILE A 62 -0.72 -8.25 -13.81
N MET A 63 -1.84 -8.95 -13.80
CA MET A 63 -1.96 -10.21 -13.03
C MET A 63 -1.04 -11.31 -13.56
N GLU A 64 -0.70 -11.31 -14.85
CA GLU A 64 0.31 -12.21 -15.41
C GLU A 64 1.70 -11.93 -14.83
N MET A 65 2.09 -10.66 -14.73
CA MET A 65 3.34 -10.26 -14.05
C MET A 65 3.33 -10.62 -12.57
N VAL A 66 2.26 -10.26 -11.85
CA VAL A 66 2.12 -10.57 -10.41
C VAL A 66 2.20 -12.07 -10.17
N SER A 67 1.55 -12.87 -11.02
CA SER A 67 1.58 -14.33 -10.93
C SER A 67 2.97 -14.89 -11.21
N GLY A 68 3.67 -14.38 -12.23
CA GLY A 68 5.04 -14.77 -12.53
C GLY A 68 6.00 -14.46 -11.37
N LEU A 69 5.89 -13.27 -10.79
CA LEU A 69 6.68 -12.87 -9.62
C LEU A 69 6.36 -13.70 -8.38
N PHE A 70 5.08 -13.97 -8.12
CA PHE A 70 4.66 -14.84 -7.01
C PHE A 70 5.22 -16.26 -7.15
N LEU A 71 5.17 -16.83 -8.37
CA LEU A 71 5.70 -18.17 -8.66
C LEU A 71 7.22 -18.23 -8.60
N SER A 72 7.92 -17.15 -8.98
CA SER A 72 9.39 -17.07 -8.90
C SER A 72 9.91 -17.23 -7.47
N LYS A 73 9.14 -16.74 -6.48
CA LYS A 73 9.53 -16.65 -5.07
C LYS A 73 10.80 -15.82 -4.82
N ASP A 74 11.26 -15.05 -5.81
CA ASP A 74 12.45 -14.21 -5.70
C ASP A 74 12.18 -12.91 -4.93
N ILE A 75 10.92 -12.50 -4.83
CA ILE A 75 10.52 -11.37 -4.00
C ILE A 75 10.31 -11.87 -2.57
N VAL A 76 11.15 -11.40 -1.66
CA VAL A 76 11.11 -11.73 -0.23
C VAL A 76 10.85 -10.50 0.62
N TYR A 77 10.23 -10.69 1.78
CA TYR A 77 10.18 -9.66 2.82
C TYR A 77 11.57 -9.49 3.46
N GLN A 78 11.72 -8.43 4.27
CA GLN A 78 12.95 -8.18 5.04
C GLN A 78 13.34 -9.33 5.98
N ASN A 79 12.37 -10.19 6.36
CA ASN A 79 12.60 -11.38 7.16
C ASN A 79 13.07 -12.61 6.35
N GLY A 80 13.30 -12.45 5.03
CA GLY A 80 13.75 -13.51 4.12
C GLY A 80 12.66 -14.47 3.66
N LYS A 81 11.40 -14.32 4.11
CA LYS A 81 10.29 -15.16 3.64
C LYS A 81 9.78 -14.66 2.29
N PRO A 82 9.38 -15.57 1.37
CA PRO A 82 8.76 -15.18 0.10
C PRO A 82 7.50 -14.33 0.31
N ALA A 83 7.29 -13.38 -0.59
CA ALA A 83 6.13 -12.51 -0.57
C ALA A 83 4.84 -13.29 -0.88
N TYR A 84 3.78 -13.02 -0.12
CA TYR A 84 2.46 -13.57 -0.37
C TYR A 84 1.81 -12.89 -1.57
N LEU A 85 1.01 -13.65 -2.32
CA LEU A 85 0.27 -13.16 -3.50
C LEU A 85 -0.57 -11.90 -3.18
N VAL A 86 -1.20 -11.87 -2.01
CA VAL A 86 -2.05 -10.75 -1.57
C VAL A 86 -1.24 -9.47 -1.45
N ASP A 87 -0.05 -9.53 -0.86
CA ASP A 87 0.78 -8.34 -0.63
C ASP A 87 1.43 -7.86 -1.92
N LEU A 88 1.86 -8.79 -2.79
CA LEU A 88 2.29 -8.45 -4.15
C LEU A 88 1.17 -7.76 -4.92
N SER A 89 -0.06 -8.31 -4.89
CA SER A 89 -1.21 -7.71 -5.58
C SER A 89 -1.49 -6.31 -5.07
N LYS A 90 -1.50 -6.09 -3.76
CA LYS A 90 -1.67 -4.75 -3.16
C LYS A 90 -0.58 -3.78 -3.56
N GLY A 91 0.66 -4.24 -3.68
CA GLY A 91 1.77 -3.42 -4.18
C GLY A 91 1.52 -2.93 -5.61
N PHE A 92 1.01 -3.80 -6.49
CA PHE A 92 0.66 -3.44 -7.86
C PHE A 92 -0.62 -2.59 -7.96
N GLU A 93 -1.61 -2.82 -7.08
CA GLU A 93 -2.79 -1.94 -6.94
C GLU A 93 -2.36 -0.51 -6.63
N TRP A 94 -1.46 -0.35 -5.65
CA TRP A 94 -0.91 0.96 -5.29
C TRP A 94 -0.06 1.54 -6.42
N LEU A 95 0.83 0.75 -7.03
CA LEU A 95 1.78 1.21 -8.06
C LEU A 95 1.09 1.74 -9.32
N PHE A 96 -0.04 1.14 -9.73
CA PHE A 96 -0.73 1.51 -10.97
C PHE A 96 -2.10 2.16 -10.75
N ASN A 97 -2.45 2.43 -9.49
CA ASN A 97 -3.77 2.93 -9.09
C ASN A 97 -4.93 2.09 -9.65
N ILE A 98 -4.78 0.76 -9.60
CA ILE A 98 -5.77 -0.20 -10.08
C ILE A 98 -6.43 -0.93 -8.91
N LYS A 99 -7.58 -1.56 -9.18
CA LYS A 99 -8.26 -2.45 -8.23
C LYS A 99 -8.22 -3.89 -8.72
N ILE A 100 -7.48 -4.73 -8.00
CA ILE A 100 -7.40 -6.17 -8.17
C ILE A 100 -8.38 -6.80 -7.16
N SER A 101 -9.67 -6.83 -7.53
CA SER A 101 -10.65 -7.67 -6.83
C SER A 101 -10.26 -9.15 -6.92
N ASP A 102 -10.34 -9.89 -5.81
CA ASP A 102 -10.05 -11.33 -5.70
C ASP A 102 -8.76 -11.77 -6.41
N CYS A 103 -7.63 -11.54 -5.75
CA CYS A 103 -6.31 -11.87 -6.29
C CYS A 103 -6.09 -13.37 -6.52
N HIS A 104 -6.70 -14.25 -5.72
CA HIS A 104 -6.56 -15.69 -5.84
C HIS A 104 -7.31 -16.21 -7.08
N GLN A 105 -8.56 -15.79 -7.26
CA GLN A 105 -9.31 -16.17 -8.46
C GLN A 105 -8.63 -15.64 -9.72
N LYS A 106 -8.16 -14.39 -9.72
CA LYS A 106 -7.45 -13.82 -10.88
C LYS A 106 -6.12 -14.51 -11.18
N HIS A 107 -5.41 -14.98 -10.16
CA HIS A 107 -4.23 -15.80 -10.35
C HIS A 107 -4.60 -17.13 -11.02
N GLU A 108 -5.62 -17.82 -10.51
CA GLU A 108 -6.13 -19.05 -11.12
C GLU A 108 -6.60 -18.84 -12.56
N ASP A 109 -7.26 -17.72 -12.85
CA ASP A 109 -7.69 -17.34 -14.20
C ASP A 109 -6.50 -17.13 -15.13
N VAL A 110 -5.37 -16.63 -14.63
CA VAL A 110 -4.11 -16.56 -15.40
C VAL A 110 -3.63 -17.98 -15.71
N ILE A 111 -3.54 -18.85 -14.71
CA ILE A 111 -3.02 -20.22 -14.88
C ILE A 111 -3.92 -21.06 -15.81
N LYS A 112 -5.23 -20.83 -15.82
CA LYS A 112 -6.22 -21.58 -16.62
C LYS A 112 -6.38 -21.07 -18.06
N ARG A 113 -5.64 -20.04 -18.49
CA ARG A 113 -5.78 -19.51 -19.86
C ARG A 113 -5.37 -20.54 -20.90
N LYS A 114 -5.89 -20.34 -22.12
CA LYS A 114 -5.45 -21.08 -23.30
C LYS A 114 -3.93 -20.90 -23.50
N PRO A 115 -3.20 -21.93 -23.91
CA PRO A 115 -1.73 -21.90 -24.00
C PRO A 115 -1.20 -20.76 -24.89
N GLY A 116 -1.91 -20.41 -25.97
CA GLY A 116 -1.52 -19.29 -26.85
C GLY A 116 -1.67 -17.89 -26.25
N LYS A 117 -2.43 -17.73 -25.16
CA LYS A 117 -2.66 -16.46 -24.45
C LYS A 117 -2.13 -16.47 -23.01
N LEU A 118 -1.44 -17.54 -22.62
CA LEU A 118 -1.04 -17.78 -21.24
C LEU A 118 0.02 -16.78 -20.78
N THR A 119 1.00 -16.52 -21.65
CA THR A 119 2.12 -15.60 -21.39
C THR A 119 2.31 -14.55 -22.49
N GLU A 120 1.22 -14.23 -23.19
CA GLU A 120 1.25 -13.33 -24.36
C GLU A 120 1.86 -11.98 -24.02
N PHE A 121 1.54 -11.44 -22.84
CA PHE A 121 2.05 -10.14 -22.42
C PHE A 121 3.54 -10.21 -22.05
N LEU A 122 3.95 -11.19 -21.24
CA LEU A 122 5.35 -11.36 -20.85
C LEU A 122 6.25 -11.64 -22.06
N ASN A 123 5.78 -12.43 -23.03
CA ASN A 123 6.49 -12.67 -24.28
C ASN A 123 6.64 -11.38 -25.09
N GLY A 124 5.57 -10.57 -25.16
CA GLY A 124 5.62 -9.25 -25.82
C GLY A 124 6.65 -8.32 -25.17
N LEU A 125 6.75 -8.28 -23.84
CA LEU A 125 7.78 -7.53 -23.13
C LEU A 125 9.19 -8.07 -23.43
N ALA A 126 9.37 -9.39 -23.45
CA ALA A 126 10.65 -10.00 -23.77
C ALA A 126 11.11 -9.64 -25.20
N ASP A 127 10.19 -9.64 -26.16
CA ASP A 127 10.49 -9.28 -27.55
C ASP A 127 10.83 -7.79 -27.70
N LEU A 128 10.23 -6.90 -26.90
CA LEU A 128 10.63 -5.49 -26.86
C LEU A 128 12.07 -5.32 -26.35
N ILE A 129 12.46 -6.07 -25.32
CA ILE A 129 13.83 -6.05 -24.80
C ILE A 129 14.80 -6.58 -25.85
N ARG A 130 14.49 -7.69 -26.53
CA ARG A 130 15.31 -8.25 -27.62
C ARG A 130 15.49 -7.25 -28.76
N LYS A 131 14.41 -6.61 -29.21
CA LYS A 131 14.49 -5.58 -30.26
C LYS A 131 15.37 -4.40 -29.85
N GLU A 132 15.29 -3.96 -28.60
CA GLU A 132 16.13 -2.87 -28.09
C GLU A 132 17.60 -3.29 -27.94
N HIS A 133 17.86 -4.56 -27.58
CA HIS A 133 19.20 -5.15 -27.57
C HIS A 133 19.81 -5.19 -28.97
N ASP A 134 19.08 -5.73 -29.95
CA ASP A 134 19.53 -5.85 -31.34
C ASP A 134 19.78 -4.48 -31.97
N LYS A 135 18.92 -3.50 -31.67
CA LYS A 135 19.07 -2.11 -32.09
C LYS A 135 20.36 -1.48 -31.55
N LYS A 136 20.81 -1.87 -30.35
CA LYS A 136 22.05 -1.38 -29.74
C LYS A 136 23.29 -2.13 -30.22
N GLY A 137 23.12 -3.23 -30.96
CA GLY A 137 24.22 -4.00 -31.52
C GLY A 137 25.05 -4.76 -30.47
N TYR A 138 24.47 -5.02 -29.30
CA TYR A 138 25.09 -5.90 -28.31
C TYR A 138 25.13 -7.33 -28.88
N ARG A 139 26.24 -8.03 -28.64
CA ARG A 139 26.52 -9.39 -29.14
C ARG A 139 26.54 -10.38 -28.00
#